data_AF-A0AAU3NQM1-F1
#
_entry.id   AF-A0AAU3NQM1-F1
#
_cell.length_a   1.000
_cell.length_b   1.000
_cell.length_c   1.000
_cell.angle_alpha   90.00
_cell.angle_beta   90.00
_cell.angle_gamma   90.00
#
_symmetry.space_group_name_H-M   'P 1'
#
loop_
_entity.id
_entity.type
_entity.pdbx_description
1 polymer ?
#
loop_
_entity_poly.entity_id
_entity_poly.type
_entity_poly.pdbx_seq_one_letter_code
_entity_poly.pdbx_strand_id
1 'polypeptide(L)'
;MATLFSRFLPGHLGRTAERRGRRVEDEPMWSMLAIPELLDEWFVAKWQNRHRDGLRDPGSPGRTFIPNQKYASLIESAGYVPLALAGDDFLELLPAAWRAVNSHGVKINHRIYDCAELGPLRRRPSGEGAGVQRCPPATRPRSQRWPVRENSNT
;
A
#
# COMPACT_ATOMS: atom_id res chain seq x y z
N MET A 1 22.27 4.75 -12.68
CA MET A 1 22.47 3.51 -11.89
C MET A 1 21.54 3.55 -10.68
N ALA A 2 20.78 2.49 -10.41
CA ALA A 2 19.98 2.38 -9.19
C ALA A 2 20.89 1.95 -8.03
N THR A 3 21.57 2.92 -7.42
CA THR A 3 22.56 2.75 -6.34
C THR A 3 22.05 3.39 -5.05
N LEU A 4 20.99 2.82 -4.50
CA LEU A 4 20.34 3.31 -3.28
C LEU A 4 20.23 2.16 -2.27
N PHE A 5 19.47 2.38 -1.20
CA PHE A 5 19.28 1.49 -0.03
C PHE A 5 19.47 -0.02 -0.31
N SER A 6 18.69 -0.58 -1.24
CA SER A 6 18.62 -2.02 -1.48
C SER A 6 19.94 -2.69 -1.86
N ARG A 7 20.93 -1.94 -2.36
CA ARG A 7 22.24 -2.50 -2.71
C ARG A 7 23.03 -2.97 -1.48
N PHE A 8 22.77 -2.37 -0.32
CA PHE A 8 23.48 -2.68 0.93
C PHE A 8 22.77 -3.76 1.75
N LEU A 9 21.61 -4.24 1.30
CA LEU A 9 20.90 -5.31 1.97
C LEU A 9 21.56 -6.66 1.65
N PRO A 10 21.71 -7.54 2.65
CA PRO A 10 21.98 -8.96 2.39
C PRO A 10 20.88 -9.51 1.48
N GLY A 11 21.22 -10.41 0.56
CA GLY A 11 20.25 -10.94 -0.38
C GLY A 11 20.10 -10.13 -1.67
N HIS A 12 20.88 -9.04 -1.87
CA HIS A 12 20.71 -8.18 -3.05
C HIS A 12 21.19 -8.83 -4.35
N LEU A 13 20.24 -9.21 -5.21
CA LEU A 13 20.51 -9.91 -6.48
C LEU A 13 21.02 -9.00 -7.61
N GLY A 14 21.06 -7.68 -7.42
CA GLY A 14 21.40 -6.75 -8.50
C GLY A 14 20.30 -6.63 -9.58
N ARG A 15 20.57 -5.82 -10.60
CA ARG A 15 19.59 -5.49 -11.67
C ARG A 15 19.54 -6.50 -12.81
N THR A 16 20.56 -7.36 -12.95
CA THR A 16 20.71 -8.33 -14.04
C THR A 16 21.28 -9.63 -13.50
N ALA A 17 21.02 -10.76 -14.18
CA ALA A 17 21.48 -12.08 -13.75
C ALA A 17 23.01 -12.18 -13.58
N GLU A 18 23.77 -11.51 -14.45
CA GLU A 18 25.23 -11.42 -14.39
C GLU A 18 25.76 -10.62 -13.18
N ARG A 19 24.91 -9.77 -12.58
CA ARG A 19 25.24 -8.96 -11.40
C ARG A 19 24.76 -9.59 -10.10
N ARG A 20 24.21 -10.80 -10.16
CA ARG A 20 23.84 -11.57 -8.98
C ARG A 20 25.12 -11.99 -8.25
N GLY A 21 25.21 -11.67 -6.96
CA GLY A 21 26.30 -12.13 -6.11
C GLY A 21 26.40 -13.67 -6.09
N ARG A 22 27.53 -14.21 -5.66
CA ARG A 22 27.70 -15.66 -5.50
C ARG A 22 27.11 -16.08 -4.15
N ARG A 23 26.23 -17.09 -4.15
CA ARG A 23 25.60 -17.64 -2.92
C ARG A 23 24.79 -16.63 -2.10
N VAL A 24 24.03 -15.78 -2.78
CA VAL A 24 23.18 -14.76 -2.13
C VAL A 24 22.13 -15.38 -1.19
N GLU A 25 21.66 -16.59 -1.49
CA GLU A 25 20.71 -17.33 -0.64
C GLU A 25 21.32 -17.80 0.69
N ASP A 26 22.66 -17.87 0.79
CA ASP A 26 23.37 -18.28 2.00
C ASP A 26 23.75 -17.07 2.89
N GLU A 27 23.42 -15.85 2.47
CA GLU A 27 23.68 -14.65 3.25
C GLU A 27 22.73 -14.54 4.45
N PRO A 28 23.19 -14.03 5.60
CA PRO A 28 22.35 -13.84 6.77
C PRO A 28 21.25 -12.82 6.45
N MET A 29 20.04 -13.31 6.18
CA MET A 29 18.89 -12.48 5.89
C MET A 29 18.44 -11.73 7.13
N TRP A 30 18.05 -10.47 6.93
CA TRP A 30 17.47 -9.67 7.99
C TRP A 30 16.04 -10.12 8.29
N SER A 31 15.60 -9.85 9.51
CA SER A 31 14.22 -10.09 9.89
C SER A 31 13.27 -9.20 9.07
N MET A 32 12.04 -9.68 8.89
CA MET A 32 11.01 -8.92 8.17
C MET A 32 10.76 -7.54 8.81
N LEU A 33 10.96 -7.41 10.13
CA LEU A 33 10.78 -6.16 10.86
C LEU A 33 12.00 -5.21 10.78
N ALA A 34 13.21 -5.75 10.66
CA ALA A 34 14.42 -4.94 10.57
C ALA A 34 14.52 -4.14 9.27
N ILE A 35 13.98 -4.67 8.17
CA ILE A 35 14.04 -4.00 6.85
C ILE A 35 13.27 -2.66 6.87
N PRO A 36 12.01 -2.59 7.33
CA PRO A 36 11.30 -1.32 7.51
C PRO A 36 12.06 -0.31 8.37
N GLU A 37 12.59 -0.72 9.53
CA GLU A 37 13.31 0.18 10.44
C GLU A 37 14.51 0.84 9.76
N LEU A 38 15.29 0.05 9.03
CA LEU A 38 16.49 0.54 8.35
C LEU A 38 16.15 1.35 7.09
N LEU A 39 15.02 1.03 6.44
CA LEU A 39 14.50 1.84 5.35
C LEU A 39 14.06 3.22 5.85
N ASP A 40 13.36 3.29 6.98
CA ASP A 40 12.89 4.53 7.58
C ASP A 40 14.07 5.44 7.98
N GLU A 41 15.07 4.87 8.65
CA GLU A 41 16.29 5.60 9.00
C GLU A 41 16.98 6.15 7.73
N TRP A 42 17.18 5.29 6.72
CA TRP A 42 17.80 5.71 5.48
C TRP A 42 16.99 6.78 4.74
N PHE A 43 15.66 6.70 4.81
CA PHE A 43 14.77 7.65 4.16
C PHE A 43 14.94 9.05 4.75
N VAL A 44 14.90 9.16 6.08
CA VAL A 44 15.04 10.42 6.80
C VAL A 44 16.48 10.95 6.73
N ALA A 45 17.47 10.10 7.01
CA ALA A 45 18.87 10.53 7.12
C ALA A 45 19.51 10.86 5.76
N LYS A 46 19.14 10.14 4.69
CA LYS A 46 19.83 10.23 3.39
C LYS A 46 18.92 10.59 2.24
N TRP A 47 17.78 9.90 2.08
CA TRP A 47 16.98 10.07 0.86
C TRP A 47 16.37 11.47 0.78
N GLN A 48 15.76 11.93 1.87
CA GLN A 48 15.08 13.21 1.95
C GLN A 48 16.01 14.41 1.85
N ASN A 49 17.27 14.27 2.28
CA ASN A 49 18.27 15.34 2.37
C ASN A 49 19.27 15.37 1.19
N ARG A 50 19.04 14.55 0.16
CA ARG A 50 19.93 14.45 -1.00
C ARG A 50 19.41 15.24 -2.19
N HIS A 51 20.29 16.01 -2.84
CA HIS A 51 19.97 16.70 -4.09
C HIS A 51 19.56 15.71 -5.20
N ARG A 52 18.49 16.02 -5.93
CA ARG A 52 17.94 15.18 -7.01
C ARG A 52 17.85 15.94 -8.32
N ASP A 53 18.54 15.45 -9.35
CA ASP A 53 18.55 16.10 -10.67
C ASP A 53 17.17 16.15 -11.34
N GLY A 54 16.29 15.19 -11.03
CA GLY A 54 14.91 15.16 -11.56
C GLY A 54 13.95 16.11 -10.85
N LEU A 55 14.34 16.73 -9.72
CA LEU A 55 13.49 17.63 -8.97
C LEU A 55 13.85 19.08 -9.31
N ARG A 56 13.33 19.53 -10.46
CA ARG A 56 13.53 20.87 -11.00
C ARG A 56 12.29 21.73 -10.82
N ASP A 57 12.52 23.01 -10.55
CA ASP A 57 11.47 24.00 -10.45
C ASP A 57 11.36 24.80 -11.76
N PRO A 58 10.17 24.98 -12.35
CA PRO A 58 10.01 25.80 -13.55
C PRO A 58 10.50 27.25 -13.38
N GLY A 59 10.39 27.81 -12.17
CA GLY A 59 10.89 29.15 -11.85
C GLY A 59 12.40 29.22 -11.61
N SER A 60 13.08 28.08 -11.50
CA SER A 60 14.53 27.99 -11.28
C SER A 60 15.10 26.67 -11.83
N PRO A 61 15.05 26.45 -13.16
CA PRO A 61 15.34 25.15 -13.77
C PRO A 61 16.80 24.71 -13.60
N GLY A 62 17.73 25.65 -13.42
CA GLY A 62 19.14 25.35 -13.19
C GLY A 62 19.48 24.83 -11.79
N ARG A 63 18.59 25.03 -10.80
CA ARG A 63 18.86 24.65 -9.41
C ARG A 63 18.39 23.23 -9.12
N THR A 64 19.24 22.45 -8.46
CA THR A 64 18.90 21.10 -7.99
C THR A 64 18.37 21.19 -6.56
N PHE A 65 17.15 20.68 -6.33
CA PHE A 65 16.55 20.70 -5.01
C PHE A 65 16.71 19.38 -4.26
N ILE A 66 16.72 19.50 -2.94
CA ILE A 66 16.51 18.40 -2.01
C ILE A 66 14.99 18.20 -1.84
N PRO A 67 14.46 16.96 -1.74
CA PRO A 67 13.04 16.71 -1.54
C PRO A 67 12.37 17.55 -0.45
N ASN A 68 12.97 17.62 0.75
CA ASN A 68 12.41 18.41 1.86
C ASN A 68 12.40 19.91 1.56
N GLN A 69 13.42 20.42 0.85
CA GLN A 69 13.47 21.82 0.45
C GLN A 69 12.38 22.15 -0.58
N LYS A 70 12.13 21.27 -1.54
CA LYS A 70 11.06 21.47 -2.52
C LYS A 70 9.68 21.38 -1.85
N TYR A 71 9.50 20.45 -0.92
CA TYR A 71 8.28 20.36 -0.12
C TYR A 71 8.02 21.66 0.66
N ALA A 72 9.02 22.20 1.36
CA ALA A 72 8.88 23.47 2.08
C ALA A 72 8.45 24.62 1.14
N SER A 73 9.10 24.76 -0.02
CA SER A 73 8.74 25.76 -1.03
C SER A 73 7.32 25.56 -1.59
N LEU A 74 6.85 24.31 -1.73
CA LEU A 74 5.48 24.02 -2.14
C LEU A 74 4.46 24.39 -1.05
N ILE A 75 4.77 24.12 0.21
CA ILE A 75 3.91 24.52 1.33
C ILE A 75 3.82 26.05 1.44
N GLU A 76 4.94 26.76 1.21
CA GLU A 76 4.94 28.23 1.20
C GLU A 76 4.09 28.82 0.06
N SER A 77 4.07 28.17 -1.10
CA SER A 77 3.37 28.68 -2.29
C SER A 77 1.92 28.23 -2.41
N ALA A 78 1.61 26.98 -2.06
CA ALA A 78 0.28 26.38 -2.20
C ALA A 78 -0.47 26.22 -0.87
N GLY A 79 0.20 26.47 0.26
CA GLY A 79 -0.34 26.22 1.60
C GLY A 79 -0.23 24.76 2.04
N TYR A 80 -0.49 24.52 3.32
CA TYR A 80 -0.61 23.18 3.90
C TYR A 80 -2.08 22.80 4.08
N VAL A 81 -2.46 21.62 3.59
CA VAL A 81 -3.80 21.06 3.79
C VAL A 81 -3.68 19.86 4.73
N PRO A 82 -4.08 19.97 6.01
CA PRO A 82 -4.11 18.83 6.90
C PRO A 82 -5.20 17.85 6.45
N LEU A 83 -4.80 16.65 6.02
CA LEU A 83 -5.72 15.53 5.83
C LEU A 83 -5.92 14.84 7.18
N ALA A 84 -6.93 15.28 7.93
CA ALA A 84 -7.37 14.60 9.13
C ALA A 84 -8.30 13.45 8.75
N LEU A 85 -7.72 12.27 8.45
CA LEU A 85 -8.51 11.07 8.20
C LEU A 85 -9.25 10.67 9.48
N ALA A 86 -10.58 10.62 9.41
CA ALA A 86 -11.42 10.00 10.41
C ALA A 86 -11.35 8.47 10.30
N GLY A 87 -11.83 7.76 11.33
CA GLY A 87 -11.85 6.29 11.34
C GLY A 87 -12.53 5.68 10.11
N ASP A 88 -13.60 6.31 9.64
CA ASP A 88 -14.35 5.86 8.47
C ASP A 88 -13.60 6.10 7.16
N ASP A 89 -12.77 7.15 7.06
CA ASP A 89 -11.96 7.42 5.86
C ASP A 89 -10.94 6.30 5.62
N PHE A 90 -10.42 5.69 6.69
CA PHE A 90 -9.55 4.52 6.59
C PHE A 90 -10.28 3.32 6.01
N LEU A 91 -11.57 3.16 6.31
CA LEU A 91 -12.36 2.11 5.69
C LEU A 91 -12.40 2.32 4.18
N GLU A 92 -12.57 3.55 3.69
CA GLU A 92 -12.63 3.82 2.26
C GLU A 92 -11.39 3.42 1.47
N LEU A 93 -10.21 3.46 2.11
CA LEU A 93 -8.93 3.07 1.52
C LEU A 93 -8.74 1.55 1.41
N LEU A 94 -9.50 0.78 2.19
CA LEU A 94 -9.40 -0.67 2.18
C LEU A 94 -10.02 -1.27 0.90
N PRO A 95 -9.33 -2.23 0.26
CA PRO A 95 -9.88 -2.99 -0.87
C PRO A 95 -11.25 -3.57 -0.54
N ALA A 96 -12.24 -3.31 -1.41
CA ALA A 96 -13.58 -3.86 -1.26
C ALA A 96 -13.71 -5.20 -1.98
N ALA A 97 -14.21 -6.21 -1.27
CA ALA A 97 -14.48 -7.55 -1.78
C ALA A 97 -15.92 -7.98 -1.48
N TRP A 98 -16.56 -8.64 -2.44
CA TRP A 98 -17.93 -9.13 -2.31
C TRP A 98 -17.97 -10.44 -1.49
N ARG A 99 -18.58 -10.41 -0.29
CA ARG A 99 -18.64 -11.55 0.65
C ARG A 99 -20.07 -11.83 1.12
N ALA A 100 -20.39 -13.12 1.31
CA ALA A 100 -21.70 -13.52 1.82
C ALA A 100 -21.74 -13.39 3.35
N VAL A 101 -22.86 -12.89 3.88
CA VAL A 101 -23.13 -12.81 5.33
C VAL A 101 -23.84 -14.08 5.75
N ASN A 102 -23.11 -14.99 6.40
CA ASN A 102 -23.62 -16.29 6.85
C ASN A 102 -24.18 -16.22 8.28
N SER A 103 -24.77 -17.32 8.76
CA SER A 103 -25.23 -17.45 10.15
C SER A 103 -24.11 -17.25 11.19
N HIS A 104 -22.88 -17.62 10.82
CA HIS A 104 -21.69 -17.50 11.66
C HIS A 104 -20.95 -16.17 11.44
N GLY A 105 -21.53 -15.22 10.69
CA GLY A 105 -20.90 -13.96 10.32
C GLY A 105 -20.21 -13.98 8.95
N VAL A 106 -19.22 -13.11 8.77
CA VAL A 106 -18.44 -12.96 7.54
C VAL A 106 -17.10 -13.66 7.69
N LYS A 107 -16.80 -14.58 6.77
CA LYS A 107 -15.51 -15.27 6.71
C LYS A 107 -14.57 -14.53 5.76
N ILE A 108 -13.40 -14.14 6.27
CA ILE A 108 -12.30 -13.55 5.51
C ILE A 108 -11.06 -14.40 5.78
N ASN A 109 -10.52 -15.04 4.74
CA ASN A 109 -9.42 -16.00 4.86
C ASN A 109 -9.70 -17.07 5.94
N HIS A 110 -8.88 -17.12 6.99
CA HIS A 110 -9.00 -18.05 8.12
C HIS A 110 -9.70 -17.44 9.33
N ARG A 111 -10.27 -16.23 9.20
CA ARG A 111 -10.90 -15.47 10.29
C ARG A 111 -12.42 -15.36 10.05
N ILE A 112 -13.17 -15.39 11.14
CA ILE A 112 -14.63 -15.22 11.14
C ILE A 112 -14.95 -14.00 11.99
N TYR A 113 -15.65 -13.05 11.38
CA TYR A 113 -16.07 -11.81 12.01
C TYR A 113 -17.59 -11.83 12.19
N ASP A 114 -18.06 -11.69 13.42
CA ASP A 114 -19.49 -11.65 13.71
C ASP A 114 -19.80 -10.49 14.68
N CYS A 115 -20.93 -9.83 14.43
CA CYS A 115 -21.46 -8.78 15.30
C CYS A 115 -23.00 -8.74 15.17
N ALA A 116 -23.67 -8.14 16.15
CA ALA A 116 -25.14 -8.14 16.23
C ALA A 116 -25.78 -7.42 15.04
N GLU A 117 -25.11 -6.39 14.52
CA GLU A 117 -25.51 -5.55 13.39
C GLU A 117 -25.56 -6.33 12.07
N LEU A 118 -24.88 -7.49 11.97
CA LEU A 118 -24.96 -8.37 10.80
C LEU A 118 -26.25 -9.20 10.79
N GLY A 119 -26.95 -9.32 11.92
CA GLY A 119 -28.18 -10.11 12.05
C GLY A 119 -29.23 -9.82 10.96
N PRO A 120 -29.60 -8.55 10.73
CA PRO A 120 -30.55 -8.15 9.68
C PRO A 120 -30.07 -8.38 8.24
N LEU A 121 -28.75 -8.53 8.02
CA LEU A 121 -28.14 -8.71 6.68
C LEU A 121 -27.99 -10.19 6.31
N ARG A 122 -28.11 -11.10 7.28
CA ARG A 122 -28.03 -12.55 7.06
C ARG A 122 -29.15 -13.00 6.11
N ARG A 123 -28.79 -13.82 5.11
CA ARG A 123 -29.73 -14.40 4.12
C ARG A 123 -30.44 -13.36 3.23
N ARG A 124 -29.95 -12.12 3.17
CA ARG A 124 -30.50 -11.07 2.30
C ARG A 124 -29.67 -10.98 1.00
N PRO A 125 -30.31 -10.95 -0.19
CA PRO A 125 -29.60 -10.64 -1.41
C PRO A 125 -29.04 -9.21 -1.33
N SER A 126 -27.83 -8.99 -1.84
CA SER A 126 -27.32 -7.63 -1.98
C SER A 126 -28.11 -6.92 -3.07
N GLY A 127 -28.59 -5.71 -2.77
CA GLY A 127 -29.15 -4.82 -3.78
C GLY A 127 -28.04 -4.42 -4.74
N GLU A 128 -28.26 -4.71 -6.02
CA GLU A 128 -27.58 -4.16 -7.20
C GLU A 128 -26.20 -4.74 -7.61
N GLY A 129 -26.23 -5.41 -8.77
CA GLY A 129 -25.40 -5.12 -9.94
C GLY A 129 -23.89 -5.05 -9.76
N ALA A 130 -23.21 -6.19 -9.95
CA ALA A 130 -21.78 -6.24 -10.17
C ALA A 130 -21.37 -5.38 -11.39
N GLY A 131 -20.73 -4.24 -11.12
CA GLY A 131 -19.99 -3.47 -12.11
C GLY A 131 -18.67 -3.02 -11.49
N VAL A 132 -17.57 -3.38 -12.16
CA VAL A 132 -16.16 -2.95 -11.91
C VAL A 132 -15.44 -3.77 -10.79
N GLN A 133 -14.45 -4.63 -11.05
CA GLN A 133 -13.76 -4.97 -12.30
C GLN A 133 -13.10 -6.37 -12.21
N ARG A 134 -13.32 -7.18 -13.27
CA ARG A 134 -12.72 -8.48 -13.67
C ARG A 134 -13.18 -9.78 -12.96
N CYS A 135 -14.27 -10.35 -13.45
CA CYS A 135 -14.50 -11.81 -13.50
C CYS A 135 -14.67 -12.28 -14.97
N PRO A 136 -14.19 -13.48 -15.35
CA PRO A 136 -14.48 -14.11 -16.66
C PRO A 136 -15.93 -14.65 -16.73
N PRO A 137 -16.45 -14.97 -17.93
CA PRO A 137 -17.89 -15.03 -18.16
C PRO A 137 -18.51 -16.37 -17.73
N ALA A 138 -19.82 -16.29 -17.49
CA ALA A 138 -20.79 -17.38 -17.31
C ALA A 138 -20.91 -17.98 -15.89
N THR A 139 -21.77 -17.36 -15.06
CA THR A 139 -22.97 -18.00 -14.49
C THR A 139 -23.84 -16.97 -13.74
N ARG A 140 -25.16 -17.18 -13.78
CA ARG A 140 -26.27 -16.27 -13.38
C ARG A 140 -26.09 -15.52 -12.03
N PRO A 141 -26.52 -14.25 -11.89
CA PRO A 141 -26.32 -13.48 -10.68
C PRO A 141 -27.45 -13.75 -9.66
N ARG A 142 -27.12 -14.45 -8.58
CA ARG A 142 -27.82 -14.30 -7.28
C ARG A 142 -26.75 -13.89 -6.27
N SER A 143 -26.30 -12.64 -6.30
CA SER A 143 -25.31 -12.17 -5.34
C SER A 143 -25.99 -12.02 -3.97
N GLN A 144 -25.79 -13.00 -3.10
CA GLN A 144 -26.01 -12.85 -1.65
C GLN A 144 -24.77 -12.26 -0.98
N ARG A 145 -24.10 -11.31 -1.65
CA ARG A 145 -22.76 -10.85 -1.25
C ARG A 145 -22.76 -9.35 -1.06
N TRP A 146 -22.29 -8.89 0.08
CA TRP A 146 -22.16 -7.48 0.44
C TRP A 146 -20.70 -7.02 0.22
N PRO A 147 -20.46 -5.75 -0.10
CA PRO A 147 -19.11 -5.22 -0.16
C PRO A 147 -18.52 -5.18 1.26
N VAL A 148 -17.42 -5.89 1.47
CA VAL A 148 -16.68 -5.91 2.72
C VAL A 148 -15.29 -5.37 2.43
N ARG A 149 -14.84 -4.40 3.22
CA ARG A 149 -13.54 -3.79 3.05
C ARG A 149 -12.50 -4.51 3.91
N GLU A 150 -11.38 -4.91 3.31
CA GLU A 150 -10.40 -5.81 3.90
C GLU A 150 -9.08 -5.09 4.17
N ASN A 151 -8.54 -5.19 5.39
CA ASN A 151 -7.17 -4.83 5.68
C ASN A 151 -6.29 -6.06 5.48
N SER A 152 -5.32 -5.98 4.55
CA SER A 152 -4.39 -7.07 4.25
C SER A 152 -3.39 -7.38 5.36
N ASN A 153 -3.35 -6.59 6.44
CA ASN A 153 -2.42 -6.75 7.57
C ASN A 153 -2.99 -7.52 8.78
N THR A 154 -3.88 -8.50 8.59
CA THR A 154 -4.25 -9.41 9.70
C THR A 154 -4.44 -10.86 9.27
#